data_AF-A0A0S7ZP82-F1
#
_entry.id   AF-A0A0S7ZP82-F1
#
_cell.length_a   1.000
_cell.length_b   1.000
_cell.length_c   1.000
_cell.angle_alpha   90.00
_cell.angle_beta   90.00
_cell.angle_gamma   90.00
#
_symmetry.space_group_name_H-M   'P 1'
#
loop_
_entity.id
_entity.type
_entity.pdbx_description
1 polymer ?
#
loop_
_entity_poly.entity_id
_entity_poly.type
_entity_poly.pdbx_seq_one_letter_code
_entity_poly.pdbx_strand_id
1 'polypeptide(L)' 'MNIRTTTDPITLRDVSDPQNRPCLYDGDGDNGIEIYFESDQNRSDYLSIQPHDPKVIKGNDSEDYVAEG' A
#
# COMPACT_ATOMS: atom_id res chain seq x y z
N MET A 1 -4.52 3.69 12.92
CA MET A 1 -3.54 2.59 13.15
C MET A 1 -2.49 2.69 12.05
N ASN A 2 -1.29 3.13 12.39
CA ASN A 2 -0.23 3.35 11.41
C ASN A 2 0.44 2.02 11.05
N ILE A 3 0.24 1.55 9.82
CA ILE A 3 0.88 0.34 9.31
C ILE A 3 2.19 0.80 8.65
N ARG A 4 3.32 0.35 9.19
CA ARG A 4 4.62 0.53 8.55
C ARG A 4 5.07 -0.79 7.94
N THR A 5 5.50 -0.76 6.70
CA THR A 5 6.08 -1.91 6.02
C THR A 5 7.52 -1.60 5.64
N THR A 6 8.46 -2.33 6.24
CA THR A 6 9.90 -2.22 5.94
C THR A 6 10.32 -3.13 4.79
N THR A 7 9.39 -3.90 4.23
CA THR A 7 9.65 -4.78 3.10
C THR A 7 9.34 -4.05 1.80
N ASP A 8 10.36 -3.93 0.95
CA ASP A 8 10.24 -3.27 -0.36
C ASP A 8 9.28 -4.07 -1.26
N PRO A 9 8.22 -3.44 -1.80
CA PRO A 9 7.21 -4.15 -2.60
C PRO A 9 7.69 -4.52 -4.01
N ILE A 10 8.81 -3.97 -4.49
CA ILE A 10 9.38 -4.24 -5.82
C ILE A 10 10.35 -5.41 -5.75
N THR A 11 11.28 -5.40 -4.79
CA THR A 11 12.31 -6.44 -4.65
C THR A 11 11.93 -7.53 -3.65
N LEU A 12 10.89 -7.33 -2.85
CA LEU A 12 10.47 -8.19 -1.74
C LEU A 12 11.58 -8.39 -0.70
N ARG A 13 12.52 -7.45 -0.61
CA ARG A 13 13.62 -7.47 0.35
C ARG A 13 13.31 -6.58 1.53
N ASP A 14 13.78 -7.00 2.69
CA ASP A 14 13.65 -6.18 3.88
C ASP A 14 14.67 -5.04 3.86
N VAL A 15 14.18 -3.82 4.04
CA VAL A 15 14.99 -2.61 4.02
C VAL A 15 15.73 -2.50 5.34
N SER A 16 17.00 -2.88 5.32
CA SER A 16 17.92 -2.65 6.43
C SER A 16 18.22 -1.15 6.53
N ASP A 17 17.80 -0.52 7.63
CA ASP A 17 17.90 0.92 7.93
C ASP A 17 16.83 1.82 7.27
N PRO A 18 15.54 1.72 7.69
CA PRO A 18 14.46 2.53 7.12
C PRO A 18 14.61 4.04 7.38
N GLN A 19 15.45 4.48 8.32
CA GLN A 19 15.61 5.90 8.66
C GLN A 19 16.40 6.69 7.61
N ASN A 20 17.33 6.05 6.90
CA ASN A 20 18.14 6.67 5.86
C ASN A 20 17.70 6.28 4.43
N ARG A 21 16.54 5.63 4.29
CA ARG A 21 16.06 5.08 3.02
C ARG A 21 14.85 5.84 2.50
N PRO A 22 14.63 5.84 1.17
CA PRO A 22 13.46 6.48 0.59
C PRO A 22 12.18 5.82 1.13
N CYS A 23 11.22 6.65 1.55
CA CYS A 23 9.90 6.21 1.99
C CYS A 23 8.80 6.93 1.21
N LEU A 24 7.63 6.27 1.12
CA LEU A 24 6.40 6.82 0.60
C LEU A 24 5.32 6.69 1.67
N TYR A 25 4.57 7.77 1.87
CA TYR A 25 3.38 7.77 2.69
C TYR A 25 2.16 7.67 1.77
N ASP A 26 1.39 6.60 1.92
CA ASP A 26 0.18 6.34 1.16
C ASP A 26 -1.04 6.37 2.09
N GLY A 27 -1.89 7.39 1.94
CA GLY A 27 -3.12 7.57 2.72
C GLY A 27 -3.27 8.95 3.37
N ASP A 28 -4.46 9.21 3.92
CA ASP A 28 -4.82 10.47 4.57
C ASP A 28 -5.05 10.25 6.08
N GLY A 29 -4.38 11.03 6.93
CA GLY A 29 -4.57 11.01 8.38
C GLY A 29 -4.13 9.72 9.08
N ASP A 30 -4.99 9.17 9.95
CA ASP A 30 -4.69 8.07 10.90
C ASP A 30 -4.58 6.67 10.24
N ASN A 31 -4.96 6.56 8.97
CA ASN A 31 -4.96 5.29 8.21
C ASN A 31 -3.90 5.25 7.10
N GLY A 32 -2.87 6.10 7.19
CA GLY A 32 -1.77 6.06 6.25
C GLY A 32 -0.84 4.88 6.46
N ILE A 33 -0.24 4.45 5.35
CA ILE A 33 0.74 3.38 5.28
C ILE A 33 2.09 3.98 4.92
N GLU A 34 3.10 3.66 5.72
CA GLU A 34 4.49 4.02 5.45
C GLU A 34 5.19 2.85 4.74
N ILE A 35 5.64 3.09 3.51
CA ILE A 35 6.31 2.11 2.66
C ILE A 35 7.77 2.52 2.49
N TYR A 36 8.70 1.66 2.94
CA TYR A 36 10.14 1.89 2.76
C TYR A 36 10.66 1.14 1.53
N PHE A 37 11.58 1.79 0.80
CA PHE A 37 12.18 1.23 -0.41
C PHE A 37 13.69 1.03 -0.23
N GLU A 38 14.22 -0.01 -0.88
CA GLU A 38 15.67 -0.26 -0.89
C GLU A 38 16.40 0.86 -1.67
N SER A 39 15.77 1.44 -2.70
CA SER A 39 16.39 2.47 -3.54
C SER A 39 15.35 3.42 -4.14
N ASP A 40 15.78 4.62 -4.54
CA ASP A 40 14.92 5.61 -5.22
C ASP A 40 14.36 5.09 -6.56
N GLN A 41 15.10 4.19 -7.22
CA GLN A 41 14.63 3.50 -8.41
C GLN A 41 13.37 2.68 -8.10
N ASN A 42 13.42 1.83 -7.06
CA ASN A 42 12.27 1.02 -6.64
C ASN A 42 11.06 1.89 -6.27
N ARG A 43 11.29 3.03 -5.60
CA ARG A 43 10.21 4.00 -5.32
C ARG A 43 9.57 4.52 -6.61
N SER A 44 10.39 4.83 -7.61
CA SER A 44 9.91 5.35 -8.89
C SER A 44 9.17 4.29 -9.69
N ASP A 45 9.68 3.05 -9.71
CA ASP A 45 9.01 1.90 -10.32
C ASP A 45 7.68 1.62 -9.62
N TYR A 46 7.64 1.66 -8.29
CA TYR A 46 6.40 1.50 -7.52
C TYR A 46 5.33 2.53 -7.87
N LEU A 47 5.71 3.81 -7.94
CA LEU A 47 4.82 4.88 -8.36
C LEU A 47 4.39 4.75 -9.83
N SER A 48 5.25 4.20 -10.69
CA SER A 48 4.94 3.95 -12.09
C SER A 48 4.01 2.75 -12.29
N ILE A 49 4.04 1.76 -11.39
CA ILE A 49 3.21 0.55 -11.44
C ILE A 49 1.86 0.78 -10.78
N GLN A 50 1.79 1.61 -9.73
CA GLN A 50 0.53 1.91 -9.07
C GLN A 50 -0.44 2.61 -10.04
N PRO A 51 -1.61 2.03 -10.33
CA PRO A 51 -2.65 2.75 -11.03
C PRO A 51 -3.13 3.91 -10.13
N HIS A 52 -3.27 5.09 -10.73
CA HIS A 52 -3.63 6.38 -10.11
C HIS A 52 -4.99 6.41 -9.36
N ASP A 53 -5.65 5.27 -9.24
CA ASP A 53 -6.90 5.11 -8.51
C ASP A 53 -6.73 3.95 -7.53
N PRO A 54 -6.77 4.19 -6.20
CA PRO A 54 -7.17 3.13 -5.32
C PRO A 54 -8.57 2.74 -5.80
N LYS A 55 -8.68 1.61 -6.49
CA LYS A 55 -9.93 0.87 -6.55
C LYS A 55 -10.22 0.49 -5.10
N VAL A 56 -10.81 1.44 -4.37
CA VAL A 56 -11.85 1.14 -3.40
C VAL A 56 -12.78 0.24 -4.18
N ILE A 57 -12.57 -1.07 -4.03
CA ILE A 57 -13.63 -2.04 -4.20
C ILE A 57 -14.59 -1.62 -3.09
N LYS A 58 -15.46 -0.66 -3.39
CA LYS A 58 -16.69 -0.46 -2.64
C LYS A 58 -17.34 -1.83 -2.71
N GLY A 59 -17.17 -2.60 -1.64
CA GLY A 59 -17.97 -3.79 -1.44
C GLY A 59 -19.39 -3.30 -1.58
N ASN A 60 -20.03 -3.62 -2.69
CA ASN A 60 -21.46 -3.52 -2.77
C ASN A 60 -21.95 -4.74 -2.01
N ASP A 61 -21.95 -4.64 -0.68
CA ASP A 61 -22.46 -5.63 0.27
C ASP A 61 -23.99 -5.71 0.25
N SER A 62 -24.63 -5.13 -0.77
CA SER A 62 -26.08 -5.07 -0.90
C SER A 62 -26.68 -6.11 -1.84
N GLU A 63 -25.91 -7.03 -2.42
CA GLU A 63 -26.45 -8.09 -3.27
C GLU A 63 -26.48 -9.47 -2.57
N ASP A 64 -27.68 -9.77 -2.09
CA ASP A 64 -28.41 -11.02 -2.31
C ASP A 64 -28.09 -12.22 -1.40
N TYR A 65 -28.77 -12.25 -0.25
CA TYR A 65 -29.17 -13.52 0.34
C TYR A 65 -30.63 -13.48 0.79
N VAL A 66 -31.55 -13.78 -0.12
CA VAL A 66 -32.93 -14.18 0.24
C VAL A 66 -32.94 -15.67 0.59
N ALA A 67 -33.07 -15.98 1.88
CA ALA A 67 -33.41 -17.33 2.32
C ALA A 67 -34.89 -17.57 1.99
N GLU A 68 -35.19 -18.14 0.83
CA GLU A 68 -36.52 -18.66 0.53
C GLU A 68 -36.73 -19.92 1.37
N GLY A 69 -37.72 -19.89 2.26
CA GLY A 69 -38.19 -21.00 3.09
C GLY A 69 -39.68 -21.20 2.91
#